data_AF-A0A0A8L0H5-F1
#
_entry.id   AF-A0A0A8L0H5-F1
#
_cell.length_a   1.000
_cell.length_b   1.000
_cell.length_c   1.000
_cell.angle_alpha   90.00
_cell.angle_beta   90.00
_cell.angle_gamma   90.00
#
_symmetry.space_group_name_H-M   'P 1'
#
loop_
_entity.id
_entity.type
_entity.pdbx_description
1 polymer ?
#
loop_
_entity_poly.entity_id
_entity_poly.type
_entity_poly.pdbx_seq_one_letter_code
_entity_poly.pdbx_strand_id
1 'polypeptide(L)'
;MRFSFDELYADAECENGQVNSSSDTDCDFEGDYTFIGDPSDGIQLKLPKLYHLSKNDGEDEDEDKGFSSGGTVSLEDVVEPEILSMLSNLNIALGKSALPRLTVKDHEKRSVDITLPKDSLPIHTKERKLVDEVKPSVPYPQDEAIESAWDDAIGSVQNMNQSLIRTIKEKKKRVEEERVRKEHEAKKQAEEEKRRKMEMEKRSKEEEQRKLHEQAEKMKMLEEAKKAEAAKQKKEQEELDKNRLQQSKESTNFKEIEQTFLKYKSMIQTIKTEIIEPVKVDAVLKKTLAQHKRKINPKFGQLTNSVSQLNAITSELTQLVDQTKANPLAFKWILNFISKAIVSQAESEARVKPESALPLGRLAVNLLAVYPELKEFLLARLIKKCPFVIGYTCSIETVEGRTRMGWKRQSDNKWEEDISYDERMGGMVTLFAVITRLPLPQTHIQKQAHPFPISWSWRMQARIGNTPNNLLTNTHFVVAACWWEAAAAQLLQAYNFQAAKLLQAISLDLTASVADKKFVGAARLRIISDEFHSTNHVSSFSEMKA
;
A
#
# COMPACT_ATOMS: atom_id res chain seq x y z
N MET A 1 51.73 14.08 19.95
CA MET A 1 52.40 13.16 18.99
C MET A 1 52.43 13.81 17.61
N ARG A 2 53.38 13.46 16.73
CA ARG A 2 53.48 14.03 15.37
C ARG A 2 53.13 12.94 14.35
N PHE A 3 51.83 12.79 14.07
CA PHE A 3 51.29 11.69 13.25
C PHE A 3 51.86 11.71 11.82
N SER A 4 52.32 10.54 11.34
CA SER A 4 52.75 10.35 9.95
C SER A 4 51.57 9.96 9.07
N PHE A 5 51.00 10.94 8.37
CA PHE A 5 49.79 10.78 7.55
C PHE A 5 50.02 10.20 6.14
N ASP A 6 51.12 9.48 5.92
CA ASP A 6 51.41 8.84 4.61
C ASP A 6 50.68 7.51 4.43
N GLU A 7 50.24 6.87 5.53
CA GLU A 7 49.31 5.73 5.56
C GLU A 7 47.98 6.01 4.81
N LEU A 8 47.59 7.30 4.67
CA LEU A 8 46.42 7.73 3.87
C LEU A 8 46.49 7.34 2.37
N TYR A 9 47.59 6.76 1.89
CA TYR A 9 47.75 6.26 0.52
C TYR A 9 48.28 4.81 0.45
N ALA A 10 48.36 4.08 1.57
CA ALA A 10 48.93 2.74 1.63
C ALA A 10 47.94 1.59 1.31
N ASP A 11 46.62 1.81 1.50
CA ASP A 11 45.53 0.83 1.29
C ASP A 11 45.28 0.48 -0.21
N ALA A 12 46.32 0.09 -0.98
CA ALA A 12 46.31 0.25 -2.44
C ALA A 12 46.91 -0.88 -3.29
N GLU A 13 46.97 -2.13 -2.82
CA GLU A 13 47.24 -3.31 -3.67
C GLU A 13 46.54 -4.59 -3.14
N CYS A 14 46.22 -5.52 -4.05
CA CYS A 14 45.47 -6.79 -3.84
C CYS A 14 43.92 -6.74 -3.76
N GLU A 15 43.27 -6.51 -4.91
CA GLU A 15 41.90 -7.03 -5.20
C GLU A 15 41.93 -7.82 -6.53
N ASN A 16 41.66 -9.13 -6.48
CA ASN A 16 41.16 -9.97 -7.58
C ASN A 16 40.95 -11.42 -7.08
N GLY A 17 39.72 -11.94 -7.14
CA GLY A 17 39.37 -13.29 -6.70
C GLY A 17 37.91 -13.59 -7.03
N GLN A 18 37.65 -14.73 -7.70
CA GLN A 18 36.38 -14.98 -8.40
C GLN A 18 35.20 -15.34 -7.48
N VAL A 19 34.00 -15.04 -7.98
CA VAL A 19 32.72 -15.47 -7.41
C VAL A 19 32.47 -16.95 -7.71
N ASN A 20 31.89 -17.68 -6.76
CA ASN A 20 31.14 -18.91 -7.01
C ASN A 20 29.91 -18.94 -6.09
N SER A 21 28.83 -19.60 -6.54
CA SER A 21 27.51 -19.55 -5.91
C SER A 21 27.04 -20.91 -5.39
N SER A 22 26.38 -20.92 -4.23
CA SER A 22 25.52 -22.01 -3.77
C SER A 22 24.27 -21.42 -3.11
N SER A 23 23.14 -22.12 -3.25
CA SER A 23 21.90 -21.83 -2.51
C SER A 23 21.98 -22.33 -1.06
N ASP A 24 21.04 -21.90 -0.23
CA ASP A 24 20.02 -22.77 0.40
C ASP A 24 19.22 -21.91 1.42
N THR A 25 17.95 -21.61 1.14
CA THR A 25 16.76 -22.34 1.64
C THR A 25 16.24 -21.73 2.96
N ASP A 26 15.29 -20.79 2.82
CA ASP A 26 14.62 -20.12 3.94
C ASP A 26 13.68 -21.05 4.72
N CYS A 27 13.47 -20.75 6.01
CA CYS A 27 12.45 -21.36 6.84
C CYS A 27 11.76 -20.29 7.71
N ASP A 28 10.56 -19.88 7.28
CA ASP A 28 9.78 -18.85 7.97
C ASP A 28 9.23 -19.34 9.32
N PHE A 29 9.15 -18.42 10.29
CA PHE A 29 8.38 -18.59 11.52
C PHE A 29 7.51 -17.34 11.72
N GLU A 30 6.20 -17.50 11.54
CA GLU A 30 5.25 -16.42 11.77
C GLU A 30 5.07 -16.15 13.27
N GLY A 31 5.02 -14.87 13.62
CA GLY A 31 4.83 -14.41 14.99
C GLY A 31 4.18 -13.03 14.99
N ASP A 32 3.35 -12.76 15.98
CA ASP A 32 2.51 -11.57 16.03
C ASP A 32 3.29 -10.34 16.54
N TYR A 33 3.05 -9.18 15.92
CA TYR A 33 3.73 -7.92 16.24
C TYR A 33 2.75 -6.80 16.62
N THR A 34 3.27 -5.76 17.26
CA THR A 34 2.58 -4.50 17.60
C THR A 34 3.37 -3.32 17.02
N PHE A 35 2.67 -2.28 16.56
CA PHE A 35 3.27 -1.10 15.91
C PHE A 35 3.14 0.16 16.76
N ILE A 36 4.16 1.02 16.72
CA ILE A 36 4.26 2.22 17.55
C ILE A 36 4.76 3.42 16.71
N GLY A 37 3.91 4.43 16.52
CA GLY A 37 4.22 5.66 15.76
C GLY A 37 2.96 6.49 15.45
N ASP A 38 3.13 7.70 14.91
CA ASP A 38 2.04 8.42 14.23
C ASP A 38 2.15 8.17 12.71
N PRO A 39 1.05 8.01 11.94
CA PRO A 39 1.13 7.79 10.50
C PRO A 39 1.77 8.92 9.67
N SER A 40 1.83 10.14 10.20
CA SER A 40 2.32 11.33 9.48
C SER A 40 3.86 11.48 9.47
N ASP A 41 4.57 10.92 10.45
CA ASP A 41 6.03 11.06 10.62
C ASP A 41 6.88 10.12 9.72
N GLY A 42 6.23 9.22 8.97
CA GLY A 42 6.87 8.45 7.89
C GLY A 42 7.79 7.29 8.30
N ILE A 43 7.99 7.01 9.59
CA ILE A 43 8.60 5.77 10.12
C ILE A 43 7.86 5.35 11.39
N GLN A 44 7.48 4.09 11.49
CA GLN A 44 6.96 3.48 12.73
C GLN A 44 7.85 2.31 13.18
N LEU A 45 7.77 1.95 14.47
CA LEU A 45 8.52 0.85 15.06
C LEU A 45 7.66 -0.41 15.14
N LYS A 46 8.26 -1.57 14.85
CA LYS A 46 7.63 -2.90 14.87
C LYS A 46 8.23 -3.74 16.02
N LEU A 47 7.42 -4.10 17.01
CA LEU A 47 7.85 -4.87 18.19
C LEU A 47 7.14 -6.22 18.29
N PRO A 48 7.78 -7.33 18.68
CA PRO A 48 7.12 -8.61 18.89
C PRO A 48 6.16 -8.57 20.09
N LYS A 49 5.05 -9.31 20.05
CA LYS A 49 4.21 -9.49 21.25
C LYS A 49 4.87 -10.48 22.22
N LEU A 50 5.31 -9.99 23.38
CA LEU A 50 5.70 -10.86 24.49
C LEU A 50 4.45 -11.42 25.17
N TYR A 51 4.32 -12.74 25.22
CA TYR A 51 3.33 -13.41 26.05
C TYR A 51 3.73 -13.28 27.53
N HIS A 52 2.90 -12.62 28.33
CA HIS A 52 3.05 -12.65 29.78
C HIS A 52 2.76 -14.06 30.31
N LEU A 53 3.82 -14.78 30.67
CA LEU A 53 3.73 -15.97 31.51
C LEU A 53 3.38 -15.54 32.94
N SER A 54 2.09 -15.41 33.23
CA SER A 54 1.60 -15.34 34.60
C SER A 54 1.86 -16.68 35.29
N LYS A 55 2.71 -16.67 36.32
CA LYS A 55 2.85 -17.79 37.24
C LYS A 55 2.67 -17.27 38.67
N ASN A 56 1.57 -17.69 39.29
CA ASN A 56 1.41 -17.60 40.72
C ASN A 56 2.40 -18.55 41.39
N ASP A 57 3.04 -18.07 42.46
CA ASP A 57 3.33 -18.76 43.71
C ASP A 57 3.27 -17.64 44.79
N GLY A 58 2.90 -17.93 46.05
CA GLY A 58 2.54 -16.90 47.05
C GLY A 58 3.17 -17.08 48.43
N GLU A 59 2.56 -16.43 49.44
CA GLU A 59 2.92 -16.43 50.89
C GLU A 59 4.21 -15.61 51.22
N ASP A 60 4.29 -14.78 52.28
CA ASP A 60 3.26 -14.08 53.10
C ASP A 60 3.93 -12.96 53.97
N GLU A 61 3.19 -12.37 54.92
CA GLU A 61 3.63 -11.51 56.06
C GLU A 61 3.90 -9.99 55.83
N ASP A 62 2.83 -9.20 55.99
CA ASP A 62 2.67 -8.01 56.86
C ASP A 62 3.84 -7.06 57.23
N GLU A 63 3.65 -5.75 56.98
CA GLU A 63 3.58 -4.77 58.09
C GLU A 63 2.72 -3.53 57.73
N ASP A 64 2.08 -2.92 58.74
CA ASP A 64 1.01 -1.91 58.58
C ASP A 64 1.48 -0.45 58.76
N LYS A 65 0.90 0.47 57.96
CA LYS A 65 0.70 1.92 58.21
C LYS A 65 -0.10 2.59 57.08
N GLY A 66 -1.42 2.67 57.23
CA GLY A 66 -2.27 3.48 56.34
C GLY A 66 -2.26 4.99 56.64
N PHE A 67 -2.62 5.81 55.63
CA PHE A 67 -3.29 7.09 55.86
C PHE A 67 -4.33 7.37 54.75
N SER A 68 -5.32 8.21 55.07
CA SER A 68 -6.58 8.31 54.33
C SER A 68 -6.66 9.49 53.35
N SER A 69 -7.24 9.28 52.17
CA SER A 69 -8.44 10.03 51.73
C SER A 69 -9.05 9.39 50.46
N GLY A 70 -10.38 9.46 50.31
CA GLY A 70 -11.13 8.69 49.30
C GLY A 70 -11.46 9.45 48.01
N GLY A 71 -12.11 8.76 47.06
CA GLY A 71 -12.58 9.36 45.81
C GLY A 71 -12.97 8.35 44.73
N THR A 72 -14.10 7.66 44.87
CA THR A 72 -14.64 6.76 43.84
C THR A 72 -15.64 7.48 42.93
N VAL A 73 -15.26 7.77 41.68
CA VAL A 73 -16.17 8.13 40.58
C VAL A 73 -15.69 7.40 39.32
N SER A 74 -16.60 7.13 38.38
CA SER A 74 -16.28 6.51 37.08
C SER A 74 -17.11 7.14 35.97
N LEU A 75 -16.55 7.09 34.75
CA LEU A 75 -17.16 7.48 33.47
C LEU A 75 -17.41 8.98 33.22
N GLU A 76 -17.25 9.34 31.95
CA GLU A 76 -17.87 10.51 31.27
C GLU A 76 -17.49 11.92 31.76
N ASP A 77 -16.23 12.30 31.53
CA ASP A 77 -15.76 13.66 31.16
C ASP A 77 -14.29 13.52 30.66
N VAL A 78 -13.75 14.26 29.67
CA VAL A 78 -14.15 15.55 29.08
C VAL A 78 -14.13 15.47 27.54
N VAL A 79 -15.22 15.88 26.89
CA VAL A 79 -15.27 16.33 25.48
C VAL A 79 -16.22 17.53 25.39
N GLU A 80 -15.86 18.57 24.63
CA GLU A 80 -16.50 19.88 24.71
C GLU A 80 -17.93 19.92 24.12
N PRO A 81 -18.88 20.64 24.76
CA PRO A 81 -20.30 20.58 24.42
C PRO A 81 -20.71 21.32 23.12
N GLU A 82 -19.81 22.09 22.50
CA GLU A 82 -20.18 22.98 21.37
C GLU A 82 -20.49 22.20 20.07
N ILE A 83 -19.84 21.06 19.84
CA ILE A 83 -19.94 20.30 18.57
C ILE A 83 -21.36 19.74 18.33
N LEU A 84 -22.06 19.32 19.39
CA LEU A 84 -23.44 18.80 19.28
C LEU A 84 -24.45 19.87 18.86
N SER A 85 -24.16 21.16 19.08
CA SER A 85 -25.05 22.26 18.71
C SER A 85 -25.10 22.51 17.19
N MET A 86 -24.00 22.26 16.48
CA MET A 86 -23.88 22.55 15.05
C MET A 86 -24.56 21.49 14.15
N LEU A 87 -24.64 20.24 14.60
CA LEU A 87 -25.16 19.12 13.79
C LEU A 87 -26.68 18.99 13.77
N SER A 88 -27.40 19.73 14.62
CA SER A 88 -28.87 19.63 14.75
C SER A 88 -29.66 20.47 13.73
N ASN A 89 -29.02 21.43 13.05
CA ASN A 89 -29.72 22.52 12.34
C ASN A 89 -29.71 22.46 10.80
N LEU A 90 -29.29 21.34 10.17
CA LEU A 90 -29.34 21.15 8.72
C LEU A 90 -30.07 19.86 8.33
N ASN A 91 -31.39 19.85 8.51
CA ASN A 91 -32.26 18.77 8.03
C ASN A 91 -32.91 19.08 6.66
N ILE A 92 -33.05 18.02 5.88
CA ILE A 92 -33.47 17.95 4.48
C ILE A 92 -34.89 18.52 4.26
N ALA A 93 -35.05 19.40 3.27
CA ALA A 93 -36.35 19.86 2.80
C ALA A 93 -36.88 18.95 1.65
N LEU A 94 -37.89 18.13 1.93
CA LEU A 94 -38.52 17.25 0.94
C LEU A 94 -39.83 17.85 0.38
N GLY A 95 -39.85 18.14 -0.93
CA GLY A 95 -41.01 18.71 -1.63
C GLY A 95 -42.14 17.70 -1.91
N LYS A 96 -43.37 18.19 -2.09
CA LYS A 96 -44.58 17.35 -2.22
C LYS A 96 -44.87 16.89 -3.66
N SER A 97 -45.11 15.58 -3.78
CA SER A 97 -45.97 14.85 -4.74
C SER A 97 -46.55 15.57 -5.99
N ALA A 98 -46.24 15.03 -7.18
CA ALA A 98 -47.16 14.93 -8.32
C ALA A 98 -46.76 13.78 -9.27
N LEU A 99 -47.72 13.20 -10.00
CA LEU A 99 -47.51 12.10 -10.97
C LEU A 99 -47.20 12.64 -12.38
N PRO A 100 -46.34 11.98 -13.18
CA PRO A 100 -46.26 12.23 -14.61
C PRO A 100 -47.45 11.57 -15.33
N ARG A 101 -48.15 12.33 -16.18
CA ARG A 101 -49.14 11.81 -17.15
C ARG A 101 -48.78 12.29 -18.56
N LEU A 102 -49.18 11.50 -19.55
CA LEU A 102 -48.79 11.67 -20.96
C LEU A 102 -49.17 13.04 -21.53
N THR A 103 -48.28 13.60 -22.35
CA THR A 103 -48.53 14.82 -23.12
C THR A 103 -49.40 14.55 -24.35
N VAL A 104 -50.29 15.51 -24.66
CA VAL A 104 -51.02 15.60 -25.93
C VAL A 104 -50.81 17.02 -26.46
N LYS A 105 -50.70 17.17 -27.78
CA LYS A 105 -50.31 18.42 -28.46
C LYS A 105 -51.42 19.46 -28.49
N ASP A 106 -51.01 20.72 -28.65
CA ASP A 106 -51.85 21.86 -28.97
C ASP A 106 -52.61 21.70 -30.31
N HIS A 107 -53.77 22.35 -30.43
CA HIS A 107 -53.95 23.50 -31.33
C HIS A 107 -55.33 24.17 -31.15
N GLU A 108 -55.50 25.37 -31.71
CA GLU A 108 -56.70 26.19 -31.55
C GLU A 108 -57.81 25.95 -32.59
N LYS A 109 -59.04 26.24 -32.13
CA LYS A 109 -60.22 26.82 -32.81
C LYS A 109 -60.28 26.86 -34.37
N ARG A 110 -61.49 26.51 -34.82
CA ARG A 110 -62.32 27.16 -35.88
C ARG A 110 -62.20 26.73 -37.37
N SER A 111 -63.27 26.02 -37.77
CA SER A 111 -64.21 26.36 -38.88
C SER A 111 -63.84 26.19 -40.37
N VAL A 112 -64.62 25.29 -41.01
CA VAL A 112 -65.42 25.48 -42.24
C VAL A 112 -64.88 24.98 -43.61
N ASP A 113 -65.85 24.44 -44.38
CA ASP A 113 -65.95 24.04 -45.80
C ASP A 113 -65.09 22.94 -46.47
N ILE A 114 -65.78 21.82 -46.79
CA ILE A 114 -66.18 21.40 -48.17
C ILE A 114 -65.14 21.76 -49.27
N THR A 115 -64.55 20.81 -50.02
CA THR A 115 -65.24 20.07 -51.11
C THR A 115 -64.49 18.78 -51.53
N LEU A 116 -65.23 17.77 -51.99
CA LEU A 116 -64.78 16.57 -52.74
C LEU A 116 -64.35 16.94 -54.19
N PRO A 117 -63.50 16.17 -54.92
CA PRO A 117 -64.01 14.96 -55.62
C PRO A 117 -63.01 13.84 -56.02
N LYS A 118 -63.55 12.59 -56.11
CA LYS A 118 -63.23 11.53 -57.10
C LYS A 118 -61.80 10.93 -57.10
N ASP A 119 -61.55 9.68 -57.48
CA ASP A 119 -62.36 8.49 -57.81
C ASP A 119 -61.46 7.25 -57.51
N SER A 120 -61.84 5.96 -57.59
CA SER A 120 -62.96 5.32 -58.29
C SER A 120 -63.54 4.11 -57.51
N LEU A 121 -63.99 3.07 -58.23
CA LEU A 121 -64.87 1.94 -57.89
C LEU A 121 -64.88 0.97 -59.13
N PRO A 122 -65.70 -0.10 -59.30
CA PRO A 122 -66.52 -0.94 -58.37
C PRO A 122 -66.62 -2.48 -58.73
N ILE A 123 -67.54 -3.21 -58.06
CA ILE A 123 -68.55 -4.16 -58.64
C ILE A 123 -68.12 -5.59 -59.09
N HIS A 124 -68.92 -6.67 -59.04
CA HIS A 124 -70.34 -6.96 -58.65
C HIS A 124 -70.43 -8.36 -57.94
N THR A 125 -71.55 -9.05 -57.62
CA THR A 125 -72.99 -9.10 -58.03
C THR A 125 -73.81 -9.75 -56.87
N LYS A 126 -74.98 -9.26 -56.40
CA LYS A 126 -76.39 -9.42 -56.88
C LYS A 126 -77.04 -10.82 -56.68
N GLU A 127 -78.34 -10.98 -56.35
CA GLU A 127 -79.43 -10.09 -55.83
C GLU A 127 -80.74 -10.90 -55.49
N ARG A 128 -81.70 -10.30 -54.75
CA ARG A 128 -83.21 -10.52 -54.77
C ARG A 128 -83.80 -11.83 -54.14
N LYS A 129 -85.07 -11.90 -53.65
CA LYS A 129 -86.16 -10.90 -53.39
C LYS A 129 -87.26 -11.37 -52.38
N LEU A 130 -88.13 -10.40 -52.02
CA LEU A 130 -89.51 -10.33 -51.42
C LEU A 130 -90.47 -11.58 -51.58
N VAL A 131 -91.67 -11.72 -50.97
CA VAL A 131 -92.81 -10.77 -50.69
C VAL A 131 -93.72 -11.18 -49.49
N ASP A 132 -94.38 -10.15 -48.94
CA ASP A 132 -95.46 -9.90 -47.94
C ASP A 132 -96.70 -10.83 -47.75
N GLU A 133 -97.15 -10.94 -46.48
CA GLU A 133 -98.47 -10.56 -45.85
C GLU A 133 -99.91 -11.02 -46.32
N VAL A 134 -100.86 -11.01 -45.35
CA VAL A 134 -102.37 -10.96 -45.42
C VAL A 134 -103.21 -12.29 -45.40
N LYS A 135 -104.47 -12.22 -44.91
CA LYS A 135 -105.53 -13.27 -44.73
C LYS A 135 -106.67 -13.10 -45.82
N PRO A 136 -107.95 -13.57 -45.73
CA PRO A 136 -108.65 -14.60 -44.89
C PRO A 136 -109.70 -15.53 -45.63
N SER A 137 -110.30 -16.46 -44.88
CA SER A 137 -111.70 -17.02 -44.98
C SER A 137 -112.22 -17.98 -46.10
N VAL A 138 -113.18 -18.84 -45.68
CA VAL A 138 -114.05 -19.85 -46.36
C VAL A 138 -115.35 -19.22 -46.95
N PRO A 139 -116.36 -19.90 -47.62
CA PRO A 139 -116.73 -21.35 -47.70
C PRO A 139 -117.18 -21.90 -49.10
N TYR A 140 -117.78 -23.11 -49.17
CA TYR A 140 -118.31 -23.80 -50.38
C TYR A 140 -119.38 -24.89 -50.09
N PRO A 141 -120.24 -25.26 -51.08
CA PRO A 141 -120.93 -26.57 -51.21
C PRO A 141 -120.95 -27.07 -52.71
N GLN A 142 -121.63 -28.12 -53.23
CA GLN A 142 -122.59 -29.13 -52.71
C GLN A 142 -122.60 -30.46 -53.54
N ASP A 143 -123.17 -31.51 -52.92
CA ASP A 143 -123.71 -32.86 -53.27
C ASP A 143 -124.49 -33.02 -54.63
N GLU A 144 -124.78 -34.22 -55.22
CA GLU A 144 -124.36 -35.63 -55.02
C GLU A 144 -124.79 -36.60 -56.19
N ALA A 145 -124.37 -37.89 -56.12
CA ALA A 145 -125.00 -39.10 -56.69
C ALA A 145 -124.82 -39.54 -58.18
N ILE A 146 -123.63 -40.03 -58.56
CA ILE A 146 -123.42 -41.10 -59.58
C ILE A 146 -122.18 -41.96 -59.22
N GLU A 147 -122.33 -43.10 -58.52
CA GLU A 147 -121.16 -43.88 -58.02
C GLU A 147 -121.03 -45.32 -58.54
N SER A 148 -122.08 -46.15 -58.46
CA SER A 148 -122.04 -47.64 -58.48
C SER A 148 -121.39 -48.36 -59.69
N ALA A 149 -120.84 -47.65 -60.67
CA ALA A 149 -120.10 -48.22 -61.81
C ALA A 149 -118.57 -48.02 -61.73
N TRP A 150 -118.07 -47.28 -60.73
CA TRP A 150 -116.63 -47.00 -60.57
C TRP A 150 -115.89 -47.98 -59.65
N ASP A 151 -116.58 -48.61 -58.69
CA ASP A 151 -115.96 -49.29 -57.56
C ASP A 151 -115.10 -50.52 -57.93
N ASP A 152 -115.58 -51.36 -58.85
CA ASP A 152 -114.84 -52.55 -59.32
C ASP A 152 -113.50 -52.20 -59.99
N ALA A 153 -113.45 -51.08 -60.71
CA ALA A 153 -112.22 -50.59 -61.33
C ALA A 153 -111.25 -50.02 -60.28
N ILE A 154 -111.77 -49.36 -59.23
CA ILE A 154 -110.98 -48.78 -58.14
C ILE A 154 -110.32 -49.88 -57.29
N GLY A 155 -111.04 -50.97 -56.97
CA GLY A 155 -110.55 -52.03 -56.07
C GLY A 155 -109.27 -52.73 -56.57
N SER A 156 -109.15 -52.97 -57.87
CA SER A 156 -107.94 -53.57 -58.48
C SER A 156 -106.72 -52.63 -58.37
N VAL A 157 -106.92 -51.34 -58.64
CA VAL A 157 -105.86 -50.31 -58.60
C VAL A 157 -105.41 -50.03 -57.16
N GLN A 158 -106.32 -50.03 -56.19
CA GLN A 158 -105.98 -49.85 -54.77
C GLN A 158 -105.02 -50.93 -54.26
N ASN A 159 -105.28 -52.20 -54.54
CA ASN A 159 -104.45 -53.31 -54.06
C ASN A 159 -103.01 -53.24 -54.60
N MET A 160 -102.84 -52.89 -55.87
CA MET A 160 -101.52 -52.76 -56.49
C MET A 160 -100.73 -51.58 -55.90
N ASN A 161 -101.39 -50.44 -55.66
CA ASN A 161 -100.79 -49.27 -55.03
C ASN A 161 -100.39 -49.49 -53.56
N GLN A 162 -101.22 -50.20 -52.77
CA GLN A 162 -100.90 -50.50 -51.37
C GLN A 162 -99.62 -51.34 -51.23
N SER A 163 -99.36 -52.25 -52.16
CA SER A 163 -98.13 -53.06 -52.19
C SER A 163 -96.88 -52.16 -52.35
N LEU A 164 -96.85 -51.32 -53.38
CA LEU A 164 -95.73 -50.42 -53.68
C LEU A 164 -95.43 -49.43 -52.53
N ILE A 165 -96.47 -48.90 -51.88
CA ILE A 165 -96.32 -47.94 -50.77
C ILE A 165 -95.59 -48.56 -49.56
N ARG A 166 -95.79 -49.86 -49.28
CA ARG A 166 -95.09 -50.56 -48.18
C ARG A 166 -93.60 -50.67 -48.48
N THR A 167 -93.22 -51.17 -49.67
CA THR A 167 -91.82 -51.39 -50.06
C THR A 167 -91.00 -50.09 -50.08
N ILE A 168 -91.63 -48.97 -50.46
CA ILE A 168 -90.97 -47.65 -50.47
C ILE A 168 -90.77 -47.12 -49.04
N LYS A 169 -91.75 -47.28 -48.14
CA LYS A 169 -91.62 -46.87 -46.73
C LYS A 169 -90.49 -47.61 -46.02
N GLU A 170 -90.38 -48.92 -46.18
CA GLU A 170 -89.32 -49.70 -45.55
C GLU A 170 -87.91 -49.33 -46.02
N LYS A 171 -87.72 -49.15 -47.34
CA LYS A 171 -86.44 -48.69 -47.90
C LYS A 171 -86.05 -47.32 -47.35
N LYS A 172 -86.99 -46.36 -47.30
CA LYS A 172 -86.69 -45.00 -46.83
C LYS A 172 -86.35 -44.95 -45.34
N LYS A 173 -86.97 -45.79 -44.50
CA LYS A 173 -86.66 -45.86 -43.06
C LYS A 173 -85.24 -46.37 -42.78
N ARG A 174 -84.80 -47.44 -43.46
CA ARG A 174 -83.45 -48.01 -43.25
C ARG A 174 -82.33 -47.03 -43.58
N VAL A 175 -82.48 -46.23 -44.66
CA VAL A 175 -81.46 -45.26 -45.09
C VAL A 175 -81.25 -44.15 -44.05
N GLU A 176 -82.31 -43.60 -43.46
CA GLU A 176 -82.16 -42.53 -42.47
C GLU A 176 -81.59 -43.05 -41.14
N GLU A 177 -81.99 -44.26 -40.69
CA GLU A 177 -81.44 -44.90 -39.49
C GLU A 177 -79.93 -45.19 -39.64
N GLU A 178 -79.46 -45.55 -40.83
CA GLU A 178 -78.02 -45.72 -41.10
C GLU A 178 -77.28 -44.38 -41.17
N ARG A 179 -77.89 -43.35 -41.77
CA ARG A 179 -77.30 -42.00 -41.89
C ARG A 179 -77.08 -41.35 -40.52
N VAL A 180 -78.09 -41.39 -39.65
CA VAL A 180 -78.03 -40.81 -38.29
C VAL A 180 -76.98 -41.51 -37.41
N ARG A 181 -76.82 -42.84 -37.54
CA ARG A 181 -75.77 -43.57 -36.82
C ARG A 181 -74.36 -43.09 -37.20
N LYS A 182 -74.05 -43.04 -38.50
CA LYS A 182 -72.73 -42.59 -39.00
C LYS A 182 -72.41 -41.16 -38.60
N GLU A 183 -73.40 -40.25 -38.66
CA GLU A 183 -73.22 -38.85 -38.29
C GLU A 183 -72.92 -38.66 -36.79
N HIS A 184 -73.62 -39.39 -35.91
CA HIS A 184 -73.37 -39.36 -34.47
C HIS A 184 -72.03 -40.02 -34.07
N GLU A 185 -71.65 -41.11 -34.73
CA GLU A 185 -70.40 -41.83 -34.47
C GLU A 185 -69.16 -41.02 -34.91
N ALA A 186 -69.20 -40.43 -36.11
CA ALA A 186 -68.15 -39.52 -36.59
C ALA A 186 -68.00 -38.28 -35.68
N LYS A 187 -69.12 -37.72 -35.20
CA LYS A 187 -69.10 -36.56 -34.28
C LYS A 187 -68.41 -36.88 -32.95
N LYS A 188 -68.65 -38.06 -32.37
CA LYS A 188 -67.95 -38.51 -31.14
C LYS A 188 -66.45 -38.70 -31.36
N GLN A 189 -66.05 -39.34 -32.46
CA GLN A 189 -64.63 -39.55 -32.77
C GLN A 189 -63.89 -38.20 -32.94
N ALA A 190 -64.48 -37.26 -33.68
CA ALA A 190 -63.91 -35.93 -33.88
C ALA A 190 -63.81 -35.08 -32.60
N GLU A 191 -64.75 -35.26 -31.65
CA GLU A 191 -64.70 -34.58 -30.34
C GLU A 191 -63.61 -35.18 -29.44
N GLU A 192 -63.50 -36.50 -29.38
CA GLU A 192 -62.48 -37.16 -28.57
C GLU A 192 -61.05 -36.92 -29.11
N GLU A 193 -60.86 -36.94 -30.44
CA GLU A 193 -59.56 -36.64 -31.06
C GLU A 193 -59.11 -35.20 -30.75
N LYS A 194 -60.03 -34.22 -30.83
CA LYS A 194 -59.77 -32.83 -30.44
C LYS A 194 -59.39 -32.72 -28.96
N ARG A 195 -60.08 -33.44 -28.08
CA ARG A 195 -59.77 -33.44 -26.64
C ARG A 195 -58.39 -34.04 -26.35
N ARG A 196 -58.05 -35.17 -26.97
CA ARG A 196 -56.72 -35.80 -26.87
C ARG A 196 -55.60 -34.90 -27.40
N LYS A 197 -55.83 -34.19 -28.52
CA LYS A 197 -54.87 -33.23 -29.08
C LYS A 197 -54.63 -32.03 -28.14
N MET A 198 -55.69 -31.39 -27.64
CA MET A 198 -55.55 -30.28 -26.69
C MET A 198 -54.86 -30.71 -25.38
N GLU A 199 -55.12 -31.92 -24.90
CA GLU A 199 -54.47 -32.43 -23.68
C GLU A 199 -52.97 -32.70 -23.88
N MET A 200 -52.56 -33.30 -25.00
CA MET A 200 -51.14 -33.47 -25.33
C MET A 200 -50.43 -32.11 -25.54
N GLU A 201 -51.05 -31.17 -26.24
CA GLU A 201 -50.48 -29.84 -26.47
C GLU A 201 -50.28 -29.08 -25.15
N LYS A 202 -51.26 -29.16 -24.22
CA LYS A 202 -51.14 -28.56 -22.89
C LYS A 202 -50.03 -29.19 -22.06
N ARG A 203 -49.95 -30.53 -22.02
CA ARG A 203 -48.87 -31.26 -21.32
C ARG A 203 -47.49 -30.90 -21.88
N SER A 204 -47.34 -30.84 -23.20
CA SER A 204 -46.09 -30.44 -23.86
C SER A 204 -45.65 -29.03 -23.46
N LYS A 205 -46.58 -28.07 -23.47
CA LYS A 205 -46.30 -26.68 -23.08
C LYS A 205 -45.96 -26.53 -21.60
N GLU A 206 -46.63 -27.27 -20.71
CA GLU A 206 -46.31 -27.28 -19.28
C GLU A 206 -44.93 -27.92 -18.99
N GLU A 207 -44.54 -28.97 -19.72
CA GLU A 207 -43.23 -29.61 -19.56
C GLU A 207 -42.09 -28.75 -20.12
N GLU A 208 -42.30 -28.11 -21.27
CA GLU A 208 -41.36 -27.16 -21.88
C GLU A 208 -41.13 -25.93 -20.99
N GLN A 209 -42.20 -25.33 -20.43
CA GLN A 209 -42.09 -24.22 -19.49
C GLN A 209 -41.35 -24.60 -18.20
N ARG A 210 -41.58 -25.81 -17.66
CA ARG A 210 -40.83 -26.30 -16.48
C ARG A 210 -39.35 -26.44 -16.78
N LYS A 211 -38.99 -27.04 -17.93
CA LYS A 211 -37.59 -27.20 -18.36
C LYS A 211 -36.90 -25.84 -18.56
N LEU A 212 -37.58 -24.87 -19.17
CA LEU A 212 -37.07 -23.51 -19.36
C LEU A 212 -36.85 -22.79 -18.01
N HIS A 213 -37.79 -22.93 -17.07
CA HIS A 213 -37.71 -22.33 -15.74
C HIS A 213 -36.57 -22.93 -14.90
N GLU A 214 -36.42 -24.27 -14.90
CA GLU A 214 -35.36 -24.98 -14.18
C GLU A 214 -33.97 -24.65 -14.74
N GLN A 215 -33.84 -24.50 -16.06
CA GLN A 215 -32.60 -24.01 -16.68
C GLN A 215 -32.30 -22.56 -16.31
N ALA A 216 -33.31 -21.67 -16.32
CA ALA A 216 -33.14 -20.27 -15.94
C ALA A 216 -32.71 -20.11 -14.47
N GLU A 217 -33.26 -20.91 -13.55
CA GLU A 217 -32.83 -20.91 -12.14
C GLU A 217 -31.41 -21.46 -11.96
N LYS A 218 -31.06 -22.57 -12.61
CA LYS A 218 -29.69 -23.12 -12.56
C LYS A 218 -28.67 -22.13 -13.13
N MET A 219 -29.00 -21.42 -14.21
CA MET A 219 -28.13 -20.36 -14.75
C MET A 219 -27.97 -19.19 -13.79
N LYS A 220 -29.05 -18.70 -13.17
CA LYS A 220 -28.97 -17.65 -12.14
C LYS A 220 -28.12 -18.05 -10.94
N MET A 221 -28.39 -19.22 -10.36
CA MET A 221 -27.62 -19.75 -9.22
C MET A 221 -26.13 -19.87 -9.52
N LEU A 222 -25.78 -20.30 -10.75
CA LEU A 222 -24.38 -20.47 -11.17
C LEU A 222 -23.71 -19.13 -11.54
N GLU A 223 -24.46 -18.13 -12.00
CA GLU A 223 -23.98 -16.76 -12.20
C GLU A 223 -23.79 -16.02 -10.87
N GLU A 224 -24.72 -16.16 -9.92
CA GLU A 224 -24.63 -15.60 -8.56
C GLU A 224 -23.49 -16.23 -7.77
N ALA A 225 -23.30 -17.55 -7.85
CA ALA A 225 -22.14 -18.24 -7.28
C ALA A 225 -20.82 -17.68 -7.83
N LYS A 226 -20.68 -17.56 -9.16
CA LYS A 226 -19.48 -16.97 -9.80
C LYS A 226 -19.27 -15.50 -9.43
N LYS A 227 -20.33 -14.71 -9.29
CA LYS A 227 -20.25 -13.32 -8.82
C LYS A 227 -19.80 -13.25 -7.36
N ALA A 228 -20.30 -14.12 -6.49
CA ALA A 228 -19.88 -14.21 -5.09
C ALA A 228 -18.44 -14.67 -4.94
N GLU A 229 -18.00 -15.65 -5.74
CA GLU A 229 -16.63 -16.16 -5.78
C GLU A 229 -15.64 -15.10 -6.29
N ALA A 230 -15.94 -14.44 -7.42
CA ALA A 230 -15.14 -13.32 -7.92
C ALA A 230 -15.10 -12.13 -6.96
N ALA A 231 -16.20 -11.84 -6.24
CA ALA A 231 -16.24 -10.80 -5.21
C ALA A 231 -15.44 -11.17 -3.94
N LYS A 232 -15.35 -12.46 -3.59
CA LYS A 232 -14.45 -12.95 -2.53
C LYS A 232 -12.99 -12.81 -2.97
N GLN A 233 -12.62 -13.39 -4.12
CA GLN A 233 -11.26 -13.31 -4.66
C GLN A 233 -10.79 -11.86 -4.80
N LYS A 234 -11.65 -10.94 -5.28
CA LYS A 234 -11.30 -9.52 -5.39
C LYS A 234 -11.09 -8.84 -4.03
N LYS A 235 -11.87 -9.18 -3.00
CA LYS A 235 -11.66 -8.67 -1.63
C LYS A 235 -10.39 -9.23 -0.99
N GLU A 236 -10.14 -10.52 -1.17
CA GLU A 236 -8.95 -11.22 -0.68
C GLU A 236 -7.68 -10.67 -1.34
N GLN A 237 -7.73 -10.41 -2.65
CA GLN A 237 -6.69 -9.68 -3.40
C GLN A 237 -6.51 -8.25 -2.87
N GLU A 238 -7.60 -7.50 -2.62
CA GLU A 238 -7.55 -6.14 -2.08
C GLU A 238 -7.02 -6.08 -0.63
N GLU A 239 -7.30 -7.07 0.22
CA GLU A 239 -6.72 -7.17 1.57
C GLU A 239 -5.24 -7.60 1.52
N LEU A 240 -4.88 -8.54 0.64
CA LEU A 240 -3.47 -8.92 0.43
C LEU A 240 -2.64 -7.76 -0.10
N ASP A 241 -3.14 -7.02 -1.11
CA ASP A 241 -2.47 -5.85 -1.66
C ASP A 241 -2.43 -4.69 -0.65
N LYS A 242 -3.47 -4.51 0.18
CA LYS A 242 -3.48 -3.52 1.28
C LYS A 242 -2.45 -3.87 2.36
N ASN A 243 -2.43 -5.11 2.83
CA ASN A 243 -1.46 -5.60 3.82
C ASN A 243 -0.03 -5.49 3.28
N ARG A 244 0.19 -5.84 2.01
CA ARG A 244 1.47 -5.66 1.31
C ARG A 244 1.86 -4.19 1.17
N LEU A 245 0.91 -3.28 0.91
CA LEU A 245 1.17 -1.83 0.88
C LEU A 245 1.48 -1.23 2.25
N GLN A 246 0.90 -1.76 3.33
CA GLN A 246 1.24 -1.36 4.70
C GLN A 246 2.66 -1.82 5.04
N GLN A 247 2.93 -3.12 4.90
CA GLN A 247 4.28 -3.68 5.06
C GLN A 247 5.35 -2.98 4.20
N SER A 248 5.04 -2.58 2.96
CA SER A 248 5.99 -1.90 2.07
C SER A 248 6.10 -0.38 2.28
N LYS A 249 5.24 0.23 3.11
CA LYS A 249 5.33 1.65 3.51
C LYS A 249 5.96 1.82 4.88
N GLU A 250 5.81 0.83 5.75
CA GLU A 250 6.17 0.91 7.17
C GLU A 250 7.57 0.31 7.48
N SER A 251 8.15 -0.47 6.57
CA SER A 251 9.45 -1.14 6.76
C SER A 251 10.64 -0.42 6.10
N THR A 252 11.82 -0.58 6.69
CA THR A 252 13.08 -0.03 6.15
C THR A 252 13.47 -0.72 4.84
N ASN A 253 13.53 0.02 3.73
CA ASN A 253 13.94 -0.50 2.43
C ASN A 253 15.47 -0.71 2.33
N PHE A 254 15.95 -1.86 2.80
CA PHE A 254 17.38 -2.21 2.76
C PHE A 254 17.98 -2.23 1.34
N LYS A 255 17.19 -2.47 0.29
CA LYS A 255 17.67 -2.43 -1.10
C LYS A 255 18.04 -1.02 -1.55
N GLU A 256 17.29 0.00 -1.12
CA GLU A 256 17.63 1.42 -1.35
C GLU A 256 18.88 1.83 -0.56
N ILE A 257 19.08 1.28 0.64
CA ILE A 257 20.28 1.51 1.45
C ILE A 257 21.52 0.89 0.77
N GLU A 258 21.42 -0.34 0.24
CA GLU A 258 22.51 -0.93 -0.55
C GLU A 258 22.78 -0.15 -1.85
N GLN A 259 21.74 0.27 -2.58
CA GLN A 259 21.92 1.13 -3.76
C GLN A 259 22.62 2.46 -3.39
N THR A 260 22.29 3.04 -2.23
CA THR A 260 22.95 4.23 -1.70
C THR A 260 24.43 3.96 -1.37
N PHE A 261 24.72 2.85 -0.70
CA PHE A 261 26.09 2.43 -0.40
C PHE A 261 26.91 2.21 -1.68
N LEU A 262 26.35 1.49 -2.67
CA LEU A 262 27.00 1.22 -3.95
C LEU A 262 27.21 2.51 -4.78
N LYS A 263 26.26 3.45 -4.76
CA LYS A 263 26.43 4.79 -5.36
C LYS A 263 27.67 5.50 -4.80
N TYR A 264 27.86 5.52 -3.48
CA TYR A 264 29.03 6.15 -2.88
C TYR A 264 30.31 5.31 -3.01
N LYS A 265 30.25 3.97 -3.06
CA LYS A 265 31.39 3.10 -3.44
C LYS A 265 31.88 3.44 -4.86
N SER A 266 30.96 3.61 -5.81
CA SER A 266 31.25 4.07 -7.17
C SER A 266 31.83 5.49 -7.19
N MET A 267 31.21 6.44 -6.48
CA MET A 267 31.75 7.81 -6.38
C MET A 267 33.19 7.85 -5.86
N ILE A 268 33.57 6.98 -4.92
CA ILE A 268 34.95 6.87 -4.42
C ILE A 268 35.92 6.40 -5.52
N GLN A 269 35.48 5.57 -6.46
CA GLN A 269 36.24 5.18 -7.66
C GLN A 269 36.34 6.36 -8.65
N THR A 270 35.24 7.07 -8.92
CA THR A 270 35.23 8.30 -9.73
C THR A 270 36.21 9.36 -9.18
N ILE A 271 36.26 9.54 -7.86
CA ILE A 271 37.22 10.47 -7.22
C ILE A 271 38.67 10.01 -7.41
N LYS A 272 38.94 8.70 -7.55
CA LYS A 272 40.28 8.19 -7.86
C LYS A 272 40.68 8.55 -9.30
N THR A 273 39.82 8.25 -10.27
CA THR A 273 40.11 8.41 -11.71
C THR A 273 40.02 9.86 -12.21
N GLU A 274 39.04 10.64 -11.77
CA GLU A 274 38.85 12.04 -12.25
C GLU A 274 39.69 13.08 -11.50
N ILE A 275 40.05 12.82 -10.22
CA ILE A 275 40.64 13.85 -9.35
C ILE A 275 42.05 13.45 -8.88
N ILE A 276 42.27 12.21 -8.43
CA ILE A 276 43.58 11.81 -7.88
C ILE A 276 44.57 11.50 -9.00
N GLU A 277 44.16 10.85 -10.08
CA GLU A 277 45.05 10.41 -11.17
C GLU A 277 45.55 11.57 -12.06
N PRO A 278 44.71 12.52 -12.53
CA PRO A 278 45.19 13.71 -13.24
C PRO A 278 46.16 14.57 -12.41
N VAL A 279 45.91 14.70 -11.10
CA VAL A 279 46.82 15.38 -10.16
C VAL A 279 48.13 14.60 -9.92
N LYS A 280 48.18 13.28 -10.18
CA LYS A 280 49.46 12.54 -10.16
C LYS A 280 50.33 12.83 -11.39
N VAL A 281 49.72 13.14 -12.54
CA VAL A 281 50.38 13.41 -13.83
C VAL A 281 50.96 14.82 -13.87
N ASP A 282 50.20 15.84 -13.47
CA ASP A 282 50.71 17.22 -13.39
C ASP A 282 51.63 17.40 -12.16
N ALA A 283 52.95 17.32 -12.39
CA ALA A 283 53.97 17.48 -11.37
C ALA A 283 53.99 18.88 -10.71
N VAL A 284 53.54 19.93 -11.41
CA VAL A 284 53.51 21.31 -10.88
C VAL A 284 52.33 21.44 -9.93
N LEU A 285 51.13 21.06 -10.38
CA LEU A 285 49.91 21.04 -9.56
C LEU A 285 50.08 20.14 -8.32
N LYS A 286 50.68 18.95 -8.49
CA LYS A 286 51.04 18.04 -7.40
C LYS A 286 51.95 18.69 -6.35
N LYS A 287 52.96 19.46 -6.78
CA LYS A 287 53.88 20.18 -5.89
C LYS A 287 53.16 21.27 -5.10
N THR A 288 52.31 22.07 -5.76
CA THR A 288 51.49 23.11 -5.11
C THR A 288 50.49 22.50 -4.12
N LEU A 289 49.75 21.48 -4.53
CA LEU A 289 48.78 20.79 -3.65
C LEU A 289 49.46 20.09 -2.47
N ALA A 290 50.68 19.58 -2.63
CA ALA A 290 51.47 19.06 -1.51
C ALA A 290 51.88 20.14 -0.49
N GLN A 291 52.11 21.39 -0.94
CA GLN A 291 52.33 22.52 -0.04
C GLN A 291 51.04 22.93 0.70
N HIS A 292 49.89 22.97 0.02
CA HIS A 292 48.59 23.21 0.67
C HIS A 292 48.24 22.09 1.67
N LYS A 293 48.44 20.81 1.30
CA LYS A 293 48.31 19.64 2.22
C LYS A 293 49.11 19.86 3.51
N ARG A 294 50.37 20.29 3.40
CA ARG A 294 51.26 20.53 4.56
C ARG A 294 50.82 21.69 5.45
N LYS A 295 50.19 22.73 4.90
CA LYS A 295 49.61 23.85 5.68
C LYS A 295 48.29 23.47 6.36
N ILE A 296 47.44 22.69 5.66
CA ILE A 296 46.10 22.31 6.11
C ILE A 296 46.13 21.17 7.14
N ASN A 297 46.95 20.13 6.95
CA ASN A 297 46.91 18.92 7.81
C ASN A 297 47.11 19.21 9.31
N PRO A 298 48.00 20.12 9.76
CA PRO A 298 48.15 20.43 11.18
C PRO A 298 46.92 21.08 11.82
N LYS A 299 46.03 21.71 11.04
CA LYS A 299 44.92 22.51 11.57
C LYS A 299 43.85 21.67 12.26
N PHE A 300 43.62 20.44 11.81
CA PHE A 300 42.69 19.51 12.47
C PHE A 300 43.19 19.10 13.86
N GLY A 301 44.48 18.78 13.99
CA GLY A 301 45.14 18.52 15.27
C GLY A 301 45.51 19.78 16.08
N GLN A 302 45.03 20.96 15.66
CA GLN A 302 45.10 22.21 16.43
C GLN A 302 43.73 22.61 16.99
N LEU A 303 42.69 21.79 16.80
CA LEU A 303 41.38 22.03 17.39
C LEU A 303 41.43 21.83 18.91
N THR A 304 40.71 22.68 19.63
CA THR A 304 40.56 22.63 21.10
C THR A 304 39.11 22.98 21.45
N ASN A 305 38.74 22.88 22.72
CA ASN A 305 37.39 23.21 23.18
C ASN A 305 37.15 24.74 23.34
N SER A 306 37.68 25.57 22.43
CA SER A 306 37.52 27.04 22.39
C SER A 306 36.94 27.53 21.05
N VAL A 307 35.90 28.37 21.12
CA VAL A 307 35.23 28.95 19.95
C VAL A 307 36.13 29.96 19.24
N SER A 308 36.87 30.79 19.98
CA SER A 308 37.87 31.71 19.43
C SER A 308 38.91 30.97 18.56
N GLN A 309 39.49 29.87 19.06
CA GLN A 309 40.48 29.07 18.32
C GLN A 309 39.86 28.35 17.11
N LEU A 310 38.64 27.83 17.24
CA LEU A 310 37.89 27.24 16.13
C LEU A 310 37.63 28.25 15.00
N ASN A 311 37.29 29.50 15.33
CA ASN A 311 37.01 30.55 14.35
C ASN A 311 38.28 30.97 13.60
N ALA A 312 39.41 31.10 14.31
CA ALA A 312 40.71 31.35 13.68
C ALA A 312 41.09 30.23 12.69
N ILE A 313 40.99 28.96 13.12
CA ILE A 313 41.27 27.78 12.28
C ILE A 313 40.32 27.71 11.07
N THR A 314 39.03 28.01 11.26
CA THR A 314 38.04 28.07 10.18
C THR A 314 38.40 29.13 9.13
N SER A 315 38.85 30.32 9.57
CA SER A 315 39.27 31.41 8.68
C SER A 315 40.54 31.03 7.90
N GLU A 316 41.57 30.51 8.56
CA GLU A 316 42.80 30.05 7.90
C GLU A 316 42.54 28.94 6.87
N LEU A 317 41.70 27.97 7.21
CA LEU A 317 41.33 26.89 6.29
C LEU A 317 40.54 27.40 5.09
N THR A 318 39.60 28.32 5.30
CA THR A 318 38.85 29.00 4.22
C THR A 318 39.81 29.72 3.27
N GLN A 319 40.77 30.49 3.78
CA GLN A 319 41.78 31.17 2.95
C GLN A 319 42.67 30.19 2.16
N LEU A 320 43.09 29.09 2.77
CA LEU A 320 43.94 28.07 2.13
C LEU A 320 43.22 27.22 1.08
N VAL A 321 41.88 27.09 1.18
CA VAL A 321 41.03 26.45 0.18
C VAL A 321 40.68 27.43 -0.94
N ASP A 322 40.36 28.68 -0.63
CA ASP A 322 40.00 29.69 -1.63
C ASP A 322 41.15 30.00 -2.61
N GLN A 323 42.40 29.94 -2.14
CA GLN A 323 43.60 29.97 -2.98
C GLN A 323 43.64 28.87 -4.07
N THR A 324 42.85 27.80 -3.94
CA THR A 324 42.77 26.71 -4.94
C THR A 324 41.59 26.86 -5.92
N LYS A 325 40.60 27.73 -5.65
CA LYS A 325 39.37 27.88 -6.47
C LYS A 325 39.64 28.20 -7.94
N ALA A 326 40.74 28.89 -8.25
CA ALA A 326 41.14 29.23 -9.62
C ALA A 326 41.43 28.00 -10.52
N ASN A 327 41.65 26.82 -9.94
CA ASN A 327 41.79 25.56 -10.68
C ASN A 327 40.76 24.55 -10.13
N PRO A 328 39.68 24.21 -10.88
CA PRO A 328 38.63 23.32 -10.40
C PRO A 328 39.11 21.92 -9.99
N LEU A 329 40.17 21.40 -10.60
CA LEU A 329 40.78 20.12 -10.23
C LEU A 329 41.53 20.24 -8.89
N ALA A 330 42.26 21.34 -8.68
CA ALA A 330 42.92 21.66 -7.42
C ALA A 330 41.94 21.79 -6.25
N PHE A 331 40.83 22.51 -6.49
CA PHE A 331 39.76 22.71 -5.52
C PHE A 331 39.06 21.39 -5.16
N LYS A 332 38.62 20.59 -6.15
CA LYS A 332 38.07 19.25 -5.91
C LYS A 332 39.04 18.35 -5.14
N TRP A 333 40.34 18.41 -5.44
CA TRP A 333 41.36 17.63 -4.73
C TRP A 333 41.50 18.06 -3.27
N ILE A 334 41.52 19.37 -2.98
CA ILE A 334 41.69 19.86 -1.61
C ILE A 334 40.45 19.62 -0.74
N LEU A 335 39.24 19.74 -1.29
CA LEU A 335 38.01 19.35 -0.58
C LEU A 335 38.01 17.85 -0.24
N ASN A 336 38.33 16.98 -1.20
CA ASN A 336 38.48 15.54 -0.95
C ASN A 336 39.59 15.22 0.09
N PHE A 337 40.67 15.99 0.12
CA PHE A 337 41.70 15.86 1.17
C PHE A 337 41.16 16.27 2.54
N ILE A 338 40.42 17.38 2.64
CA ILE A 338 39.75 17.84 3.86
C ILE A 338 38.75 16.79 4.37
N SER A 339 37.92 16.21 3.49
CA SER A 339 37.03 15.09 3.85
C SER A 339 37.80 13.88 4.40
N LYS A 340 38.95 13.51 3.81
CA LYS A 340 39.81 12.45 4.35
C LYS A 340 40.37 12.81 5.73
N ALA A 341 40.80 14.05 5.93
CA ALA A 341 41.39 14.50 7.19
C ALA A 341 40.34 14.55 8.32
N ILE A 342 39.14 15.08 8.07
CA ILE A 342 38.03 15.14 9.03
C ILE A 342 37.65 13.72 9.52
N VAL A 343 37.42 12.78 8.60
CA VAL A 343 37.07 11.39 8.96
C VAL A 343 38.23 10.69 9.67
N SER A 344 39.48 10.96 9.28
CA SER A 344 40.66 10.40 9.95
C SER A 344 40.89 10.95 11.36
N GLN A 345 40.50 12.20 11.62
CA GLN A 345 40.60 12.79 12.96
C GLN A 345 39.54 12.19 13.90
N ALA A 346 38.33 11.90 13.39
CA ALA A 346 37.31 11.19 14.16
C ALA A 346 37.68 9.73 14.46
N GLU A 347 38.26 9.03 13.48
CA GLU A 347 38.75 7.64 13.62
C GLU A 347 39.86 7.49 14.70
N SER A 348 40.59 8.57 15.01
CA SER A 348 41.74 8.55 15.93
C SER A 348 41.52 9.32 17.24
N GLU A 349 41.06 10.56 17.18
CA GLU A 349 40.89 11.42 18.37
C GLU A 349 39.51 11.26 19.01
N ALA A 350 38.43 11.28 18.22
CA ALA A 350 37.07 11.06 18.73
C ALA A 350 36.86 9.60 19.21
N ARG A 351 37.70 8.66 18.73
CA ARG A 351 37.84 7.30 19.27
C ARG A 351 38.25 7.32 20.75
N VAL A 352 39.30 8.05 21.12
CA VAL A 352 39.87 8.05 22.49
C VAL A 352 39.28 9.12 23.40
N LYS A 353 38.71 10.19 22.82
CA LYS A 353 38.03 11.27 23.54
C LYS A 353 36.82 11.74 22.72
N PRO A 354 35.62 11.18 22.95
CA PRO A 354 34.40 11.53 22.20
C PRO A 354 34.09 13.04 22.14
N GLU A 355 34.38 13.79 23.22
CA GLU A 355 34.20 15.26 23.24
C GLU A 355 34.95 16.00 22.11
N SER A 356 36.08 15.47 21.62
CA SER A 356 36.85 16.09 20.52
C SER A 356 36.07 16.14 19.20
N ALA A 357 35.01 15.32 19.07
CA ALA A 357 34.08 15.40 17.97
C ALA A 357 33.32 16.74 17.92
N LEU A 358 33.15 17.46 19.04
CA LEU A 358 32.43 18.75 19.07
C LEU A 358 33.12 19.86 18.27
N PRO A 359 34.38 20.26 18.55
CA PRO A 359 35.07 21.26 17.74
C PRO A 359 35.32 20.79 16.30
N LEU A 360 35.58 19.48 16.08
CA LEU A 360 35.75 18.91 14.74
C LEU A 360 34.44 18.96 13.92
N GLY A 361 33.31 18.66 14.54
CA GLY A 361 31.98 18.73 13.94
C GLY A 361 31.55 20.16 13.65
N ARG A 362 31.83 21.12 14.54
CA ARG A 362 31.61 22.55 14.25
C ARG A 362 32.49 23.02 13.10
N LEU A 363 33.76 22.62 13.02
CA LEU A 363 34.62 22.93 11.87
C LEU A 363 34.03 22.33 10.57
N ALA A 364 33.58 21.08 10.62
CA ALA A 364 32.97 20.43 9.46
C ALA A 364 31.69 21.16 9.01
N VAL A 365 30.79 21.53 9.92
CA VAL A 365 29.58 22.31 9.61
C VAL A 365 29.92 23.71 9.07
N ASN A 366 30.92 24.40 9.62
CA ASN A 366 31.41 25.67 9.10
C ASN A 366 31.90 25.52 7.63
N LEU A 367 32.75 24.52 7.36
CA LEU A 367 33.30 24.30 6.01
C LEU A 367 32.24 23.83 5.01
N LEU A 368 31.29 22.99 5.44
CA LEU A 368 30.13 22.59 4.64
C LEU A 368 29.20 23.77 4.33
N ALA A 369 29.15 24.77 5.22
CA ALA A 369 28.34 25.97 5.01
C ALA A 369 28.95 26.93 3.97
N VAL A 370 30.28 26.95 3.84
CA VAL A 370 31.04 27.76 2.88
C VAL A 370 31.27 27.04 1.55
N TYR A 371 31.39 25.70 1.57
CA TYR A 371 31.69 24.85 0.41
C TYR A 371 30.65 23.72 0.28
N PRO A 372 29.49 23.96 -0.36
CA PRO A 372 28.45 22.93 -0.53
C PRO A 372 28.95 21.66 -1.23
N GLU A 373 29.96 21.77 -2.11
CA GLU A 373 30.59 20.64 -2.80
C GLU A 373 31.30 19.67 -1.85
N LEU A 374 31.72 20.14 -0.67
CA LEU A 374 32.35 19.31 0.38
C LEU A 374 31.40 18.23 0.90
N LYS A 375 30.07 18.44 0.79
CA LYS A 375 29.03 17.52 1.28
C LYS A 375 29.20 16.11 0.73
N GLU A 376 29.24 15.98 -0.60
CA GLU A 376 29.28 14.67 -1.25
C GLU A 376 30.64 13.98 -1.04
N PHE A 377 31.74 14.75 -1.03
CA PHE A 377 33.06 14.22 -0.65
C PHE A 377 33.10 13.71 0.79
N LEU A 378 32.54 14.44 1.76
CA LEU A 378 32.52 14.05 3.16
C LEU A 378 31.61 12.82 3.38
N LEU A 379 30.41 12.83 2.80
CA LEU A 379 29.47 11.72 2.89
C LEU A 379 30.05 10.43 2.27
N ALA A 380 30.67 10.52 1.09
CA ALA A 380 31.32 9.38 0.46
C ALA A 380 32.49 8.83 1.32
N ARG A 381 33.27 9.70 1.99
CA ARG A 381 34.37 9.28 2.87
C ARG A 381 33.89 8.68 4.19
N LEU A 382 32.78 9.19 4.75
CA LEU A 382 32.12 8.59 5.92
C LEU A 382 31.57 7.21 5.55
N ILE A 383 30.72 7.09 4.53
CA ILE A 383 30.11 5.81 4.13
C ILE A 383 31.17 4.75 3.77
N LYS A 384 32.28 5.12 3.12
CA LYS A 384 33.36 4.17 2.77
C LYS A 384 34.15 3.65 3.97
N LYS A 385 34.12 4.34 5.12
CA LYS A 385 34.83 3.92 6.35
C LYS A 385 33.90 3.44 7.47
N CYS A 386 32.66 3.89 7.49
CA CYS A 386 31.66 3.63 8.52
C CYS A 386 30.26 3.62 7.89
N PRO A 387 29.81 2.51 7.29
CA PRO A 387 28.51 2.45 6.60
C PRO A 387 27.31 2.63 7.53
N PHE A 388 27.51 2.47 8.84
CA PHE A 388 26.51 2.72 9.87
C PHE A 388 25.88 4.12 9.80
N VAL A 389 26.59 5.14 9.29
CA VAL A 389 26.06 6.52 9.12
C VAL A 389 24.84 6.60 8.17
N ILE A 390 24.60 5.58 7.35
CA ILE A 390 23.37 5.44 6.54
C ILE A 390 22.52 4.24 6.96
N GLY A 391 22.89 3.51 8.01
CA GLY A 391 22.26 2.25 8.42
C GLY A 391 22.47 1.11 7.43
N TYR A 392 23.63 1.05 6.74
CA TYR A 392 24.01 -0.09 5.90
C TYR A 392 24.74 -1.15 6.73
N THR A 393 24.26 -2.40 6.65
CA THR A 393 24.87 -3.59 7.24
C THR A 393 24.84 -4.74 6.23
N CYS A 394 25.89 -5.58 6.22
CA CYS A 394 25.94 -6.84 5.48
C CYS A 394 26.79 -7.87 6.27
N SER A 395 26.73 -9.16 5.91
CA SER A 395 27.51 -10.20 6.61
C SER A 395 29.02 -9.91 6.55
N ILE A 396 29.69 -10.10 7.69
CA ILE A 396 31.14 -9.93 7.87
C ILE A 396 31.90 -11.28 7.90
N GLU A 397 31.26 -12.36 7.46
CA GLU A 397 31.89 -13.68 7.31
C GLU A 397 32.83 -13.70 6.09
N THR A 398 32.45 -12.99 5.02
CA THR A 398 33.25 -12.89 3.80
C THR A 398 34.28 -11.76 3.86
N VAL A 399 35.38 -11.92 3.11
CA VAL A 399 36.39 -10.86 2.93
C VAL A 399 35.79 -9.60 2.28
N GLU A 400 34.90 -9.75 1.28
CA GLU A 400 34.24 -8.58 0.68
C GLU A 400 33.32 -7.89 1.69
N GLY A 401 32.57 -8.64 2.50
CA GLY A 401 31.71 -8.12 3.56
C GLY A 401 32.46 -7.30 4.59
N ARG A 402 33.59 -7.80 5.11
CA ARG A 402 34.48 -7.02 6.01
C ARG A 402 34.99 -5.74 5.36
N THR A 403 35.44 -5.81 4.09
CA THR A 403 35.87 -4.62 3.33
C THR A 403 34.73 -3.63 3.09
N ARG A 404 33.50 -4.10 2.80
CA ARG A 404 32.30 -3.24 2.68
C ARG A 404 31.95 -2.57 4.00
N MET A 405 32.05 -3.31 5.11
CA MET A 405 31.79 -2.81 6.47
C MET A 405 32.92 -1.96 7.08
N GLY A 406 33.98 -1.65 6.32
CA GLY A 406 35.02 -0.71 6.74
C GLY A 406 36.07 -1.26 7.70
N TRP A 407 36.23 -2.59 7.77
CA TRP A 407 37.32 -3.24 8.51
C TRP A 407 38.68 -2.95 7.86
N LYS A 408 39.71 -2.73 8.68
CA LYS A 408 41.10 -2.62 8.23
C LYS A 408 41.83 -3.96 8.35
N ARG A 409 42.87 -4.13 7.52
CA ARG A 409 43.94 -5.08 7.77
C ARG A 409 45.09 -4.40 8.52
N GLN A 410 45.76 -5.13 9.40
CA GLN A 410 47.03 -4.74 9.99
C GLN A 410 48.19 -5.00 9.00
N SER A 411 49.40 -4.58 9.36
CA SER A 411 50.61 -4.72 8.53
C SER A 411 51.04 -6.18 8.26
N ASP A 412 50.50 -7.14 8.98
CA ASP A 412 50.68 -8.59 8.77
C ASP A 412 49.55 -9.25 7.94
N ASN A 413 48.72 -8.43 7.29
CA ASN A 413 47.50 -8.80 6.54
C ASN A 413 46.36 -9.42 7.36
N LYS A 414 46.48 -9.61 8.68
CA LYS A 414 45.32 -10.00 9.51
C LYS A 414 44.29 -8.86 9.58
N TRP A 415 43.04 -9.18 9.89
CA TRP A 415 42.06 -8.17 10.25
C TRP A 415 42.45 -7.50 11.57
N GLU A 416 42.02 -6.25 11.78
CA GLU A 416 42.08 -5.63 13.11
C GLU A 416 41.19 -6.38 14.12
N GLU A 417 41.44 -6.15 15.41
CA GLU A 417 40.65 -6.71 16.50
C GLU A 417 39.27 -6.05 16.57
N ASP A 418 38.24 -6.82 16.91
CA ASP A 418 36.84 -6.39 17.03
C ASP A 418 36.68 -5.13 17.91
N ILE A 419 37.44 -5.03 19.01
CA ILE A 419 37.44 -3.85 19.90
C ILE A 419 37.99 -2.61 19.17
N SER A 420 39.06 -2.76 18.37
CA SER A 420 39.59 -1.67 17.55
C SER A 420 38.59 -1.23 16.48
N TYR A 421 37.94 -2.19 15.83
CA TYR A 421 36.90 -1.92 14.85
C TYR A 421 35.74 -1.12 15.48
N ASP A 422 35.17 -1.62 16.58
CA ASP A 422 34.05 -1.01 17.29
C ASP A 422 34.38 0.41 17.78
N GLU A 423 35.56 0.61 18.38
CA GLU A 423 36.03 1.93 18.82
C GLU A 423 36.23 2.93 17.66
N ARG A 424 36.75 2.48 16.50
CA ARG A 424 36.86 3.33 15.30
C ARG A 424 35.48 3.71 14.75
N MET A 425 34.54 2.76 14.71
CA MET A 425 33.17 3.02 14.26
C MET A 425 32.46 4.00 15.20
N GLY A 426 32.61 3.80 16.52
CA GLY A 426 32.13 4.71 17.56
C GLY A 426 32.60 6.15 17.32
N GLY A 427 33.92 6.39 17.25
CA GLY A 427 34.46 7.73 17.03
C GLY A 427 33.99 8.42 15.74
N MET A 428 33.83 7.67 14.64
CA MET A 428 33.29 8.20 13.38
C MET A 428 31.78 8.50 13.45
N VAL A 429 30.99 7.68 14.15
CA VAL A 429 29.56 7.94 14.38
C VAL A 429 29.36 9.10 15.36
N THR A 430 30.19 9.26 16.39
CA THR A 430 30.19 10.43 17.28
C THR A 430 30.34 11.73 16.48
N LEU A 431 31.30 11.80 15.54
CA LEU A 431 31.43 12.97 14.66
C LEU A 431 30.17 13.17 13.80
N PHE A 432 29.62 12.12 13.22
CA PHE A 432 28.42 12.23 12.38
C PHE A 432 27.21 12.72 13.17
N ALA A 433 26.98 12.16 14.37
CA ALA A 433 25.96 12.57 15.32
C ALA A 433 26.08 14.06 15.64
N VAL A 434 27.27 14.52 16.05
CA VAL A 434 27.59 15.93 16.29
C VAL A 434 27.27 16.80 15.07
N ILE A 435 27.72 16.43 13.87
CA ILE A 435 27.43 17.17 12.63
C ILE A 435 25.92 17.30 12.42
N THR A 436 25.13 16.25 12.65
CA THR A 436 23.67 16.31 12.43
C THR A 436 22.88 17.10 13.46
N ARG A 437 23.41 17.30 14.68
CA ARG A 437 22.75 18.05 15.76
C ARG A 437 23.18 19.51 15.86
N LEU A 438 24.21 19.92 15.13
CA LEU A 438 24.72 21.30 15.18
C LEU A 438 23.90 22.23 14.27
N PRO A 439 23.61 23.46 14.71
CA PRO A 439 23.04 24.49 13.84
C PRO A 439 24.09 25.00 12.83
N LEU A 440 23.62 25.52 11.69
CA LEU A 440 24.47 26.30 10.79
C LEU A 440 25.03 27.55 11.48
N PRO A 441 26.16 28.11 11.00
CA PRO A 441 26.60 29.44 11.41
C PRO A 441 25.50 30.49 11.20
N GLN A 442 25.40 31.46 12.11
CA GLN A 442 24.36 32.52 12.05
C GLN A 442 24.36 33.29 10.72
N THR A 443 25.51 33.43 10.08
CA THR A 443 25.68 34.06 8.76
C THR A 443 25.03 33.29 7.60
N HIS A 444 24.72 32.00 7.79
CA HIS A 444 24.19 31.07 6.80
C HIS A 444 22.82 30.46 7.19
N ILE A 445 22.47 30.39 8.47
CA ILE A 445 21.30 29.63 8.97
C ILE A 445 19.95 30.04 8.36
N GLN A 446 19.80 31.29 7.92
CA GLN A 446 18.60 31.81 7.25
C GLN A 446 18.65 31.69 5.71
N LYS A 447 19.78 31.29 5.13
CA LYS A 447 20.06 31.38 3.68
C LYS A 447 20.12 30.02 2.98
N GLN A 448 20.34 28.94 3.72
CA GLN A 448 20.53 27.60 3.17
C GLN A 448 20.04 26.52 4.15
N ALA A 449 19.57 25.40 3.64
CA ALA A 449 19.26 24.23 4.45
C ALA A 449 20.55 23.62 5.04
N HIS A 450 20.47 23.02 6.23
CA HIS A 450 21.59 22.27 6.79
C HIS A 450 21.94 21.08 5.86
N PRO A 451 23.22 20.84 5.49
CA PRO A 451 23.57 19.75 4.56
C PRO A 451 23.26 18.34 5.06
N PHE A 452 23.28 18.14 6.39
CA PHE A 452 23.00 16.88 7.09
C PHE A 452 22.06 17.12 8.28
N PRO A 453 20.76 17.44 8.09
CA PRO A 453 19.86 17.74 9.20
C PRO A 453 19.69 16.56 10.17
N ILE A 454 19.17 16.82 11.38
CA ILE A 454 18.94 15.81 12.44
C ILE A 454 18.12 14.59 11.98
N SER A 455 17.32 14.71 10.92
CA SER A 455 16.64 13.57 10.27
C SER A 455 17.58 12.51 9.68
N TRP A 456 18.88 12.79 9.49
CA TRP A 456 19.90 11.76 9.23
C TRP A 456 20.15 10.90 10.48
N SER A 457 20.26 11.49 11.66
CA SER A 457 20.36 10.74 12.93
C SER A 457 19.11 9.90 13.20
N TRP A 458 17.91 10.45 12.99
CA TRP A 458 16.66 9.68 13.07
C TRP A 458 16.69 8.45 12.16
N ARG A 459 17.01 8.63 10.87
CA ARG A 459 17.09 7.53 9.90
C ARG A 459 18.21 6.54 10.22
N MET A 460 19.35 6.99 10.75
CA MET A 460 20.45 6.10 11.17
C MET A 460 19.98 5.15 12.26
N GLN A 461 19.40 5.70 13.33
CA GLN A 461 18.91 4.95 14.48
C GLN A 461 17.74 4.03 14.11
N ALA A 462 16.76 4.54 13.36
CA ALA A 462 15.63 3.73 12.89
C ALA A 462 16.05 2.58 11.95
N ARG A 463 17.10 2.76 11.14
CA ARG A 463 17.63 1.68 10.28
C ARG A 463 18.35 0.62 11.10
N ILE A 464 19.14 1.02 12.11
CA ILE A 464 19.77 0.08 13.07
C ILE A 464 18.71 -0.71 13.83
N GLY A 465 17.66 -0.06 14.34
CA GLY A 465 16.56 -0.71 15.06
C GLY A 465 15.71 -1.66 14.21
N ASN A 466 15.69 -1.48 12.89
CA ASN A 466 15.02 -2.37 11.95
C ASN A 466 15.95 -3.47 11.38
N THR A 467 17.25 -3.47 11.69
CA THR A 467 18.22 -4.44 11.13
C THR A 467 17.93 -5.86 11.64
N PRO A 468 17.83 -6.88 10.75
CA PRO A 468 17.61 -8.26 11.15
C PRO A 468 18.58 -8.81 12.20
N ASN A 469 18.07 -9.56 13.18
CA ASN A 469 18.84 -10.03 14.34
C ASN A 469 20.08 -10.88 13.99
N ASN A 470 20.09 -11.57 12.84
CA ASN A 470 21.26 -12.31 12.35
C ASN A 470 22.42 -11.38 11.91
N LEU A 471 22.11 -10.18 11.42
CA LEU A 471 23.10 -9.17 11.02
C LEU A 471 23.53 -8.24 12.18
N LEU A 472 22.82 -8.24 13.31
CA LEU A 472 23.19 -7.44 14.49
C LEU A 472 24.48 -7.98 15.16
N THR A 473 25.44 -7.07 15.31
CA THR A 473 26.76 -7.25 15.96
C THR A 473 26.93 -6.30 17.15
N ASN A 474 27.92 -6.53 18.00
CA ASN A 474 28.29 -5.63 19.10
C ASN A 474 28.45 -4.16 18.63
N THR A 475 29.06 -3.96 17.46
CA THR A 475 29.27 -2.67 16.79
C THR A 475 27.99 -1.82 16.71
N HIS A 476 26.85 -2.43 16.39
CA HIS A 476 25.58 -1.72 16.22
C HIS A 476 25.16 -1.00 17.51
N PHE A 477 25.38 -1.64 18.66
CA PHE A 477 25.08 -1.09 19.98
C PHE A 477 26.16 -0.12 20.44
N VAL A 478 27.44 -0.36 20.11
CA VAL A 478 28.54 0.60 20.37
C VAL A 478 28.29 1.92 19.63
N VAL A 479 27.94 1.89 18.34
CA VAL A 479 27.66 3.12 17.58
C VAL A 479 26.37 3.80 18.03
N ALA A 480 25.33 3.04 18.42
CA ALA A 480 24.11 3.61 18.98
C ALA A 480 24.36 4.33 20.33
N ALA A 481 25.21 3.76 21.20
CA ALA A 481 25.61 4.39 22.46
C ALA A 481 26.47 5.66 22.23
N CYS A 482 27.48 5.59 21.34
CA CYS A 482 28.29 6.76 20.96
C CYS A 482 27.48 7.87 20.27
N TRP A 483 26.43 7.50 19.52
CA TRP A 483 25.47 8.45 18.95
C TRP A 483 24.61 9.10 20.05
N TRP A 484 24.17 8.34 21.06
CA TRP A 484 23.27 8.82 22.11
C TRP A 484 23.90 9.96 22.91
N GLU A 485 25.12 9.75 23.42
CA GLU A 485 25.92 10.74 24.17
C GLU A 485 26.19 12.03 23.37
N ALA A 486 26.20 11.91 22.03
CA ALA A 486 26.56 13.00 21.12
C ALA A 486 25.35 13.83 20.62
N ALA A 487 24.15 13.23 20.55
CA ALA A 487 23.00 13.82 19.84
C ALA A 487 21.60 13.47 20.38
N ALA A 488 21.42 12.54 21.33
CA ALA A 488 20.07 12.14 21.77
C ALA A 488 19.28 13.30 22.41
N ALA A 489 19.96 14.20 23.15
CA ALA A 489 19.36 15.40 23.72
C ALA A 489 18.74 16.31 22.64
N GLN A 490 19.42 16.49 21.50
CA GLN A 490 18.89 17.28 20.38
C GLN A 490 17.89 16.50 19.53
N LEU A 491 17.95 15.17 19.48
CA LEU A 491 16.89 14.37 18.85
C LEU A 491 15.57 14.49 19.63
N LEU A 492 15.62 14.46 20.96
CA LEU A 492 14.47 14.73 21.82
C LEU A 492 13.91 16.14 21.61
N GLN A 493 14.77 17.17 21.53
CA GLN A 493 14.34 18.54 21.21
C GLN A 493 13.70 18.68 19.81
N ALA A 494 14.06 17.81 18.86
CA ALA A 494 13.55 17.84 17.49
C ALA A 494 12.26 17.04 17.27
N TYR A 495 12.06 15.93 17.99
CA TYR A 495 10.97 14.96 17.76
C TYR A 495 10.17 14.57 19.01
N ASN A 496 10.47 15.17 20.18
CA ASN A 496 9.76 14.99 21.45
C ASN A 496 9.46 13.51 21.77
N PHE A 497 8.18 13.16 21.96
CA PHE A 497 7.74 11.80 22.29
C PHE A 497 8.15 10.75 21.25
N GLN A 498 8.23 11.10 19.96
CA GLN A 498 8.64 10.14 18.92
C GLN A 498 10.12 9.76 19.09
N ALA A 499 10.98 10.71 19.49
CA ALA A 499 12.36 10.41 19.86
C ALA A 499 12.44 9.55 21.13
N ALA A 500 11.66 9.85 22.18
CA ALA A 500 11.64 9.02 23.38
C ALA A 500 11.29 7.56 23.08
N LYS A 501 10.28 7.33 22.21
CA LYS A 501 9.88 6.00 21.74
C LYS A 501 10.99 5.29 20.92
N LEU A 502 11.69 6.02 20.04
CA LEU A 502 12.81 5.49 19.28
C LEU A 502 14.03 5.15 20.15
N LEU A 503 14.32 5.99 21.15
CA LEU A 503 15.37 5.75 22.15
C LEU A 503 15.06 4.49 22.96
N GLN A 504 13.84 4.36 23.49
CA GLN A 504 13.38 3.21 24.27
C GLN A 504 13.44 1.90 23.46
N ALA A 505 12.95 1.89 22.21
CA ALA A 505 12.98 0.70 21.37
C ALA A 505 14.41 0.23 21.04
N ILE A 506 15.36 1.15 20.95
CA ILE A 506 16.77 0.84 20.65
C ILE A 506 17.55 0.44 21.92
N SER A 507 17.23 1.00 23.10
CA SER A 507 17.91 0.63 24.35
C SER A 507 17.33 -0.60 25.03
N LEU A 508 16.01 -0.83 24.99
CA LEU A 508 15.34 -1.94 25.66
C LEU A 508 15.03 -3.09 24.69
N ASP A 509 14.18 -2.87 23.69
CA ASP A 509 13.62 -3.95 22.87
C ASP A 509 14.68 -4.58 21.95
N LEU A 510 15.46 -3.75 21.25
CA LEU A 510 16.56 -4.19 20.38
C LEU A 510 17.70 -4.86 21.15
N THR A 511 17.93 -4.50 22.41
CA THR A 511 18.94 -5.18 23.24
C THR A 511 18.39 -6.46 23.85
N ALA A 512 17.08 -6.55 24.09
CA ALA A 512 16.41 -7.77 24.54
C ALA A 512 16.37 -8.84 23.45
N SER A 513 16.16 -8.44 22.19
CA SER A 513 16.09 -9.35 21.03
C SER A 513 17.42 -10.05 20.69
N VAL A 514 18.54 -9.63 21.31
CA VAL A 514 19.88 -10.23 21.19
C VAL A 514 20.54 -10.50 22.56
N ALA A 515 19.74 -10.64 23.63
CA ALA A 515 20.26 -10.85 24.99
C ALA A 515 21.06 -12.16 25.15
N ASP A 516 20.79 -13.15 24.31
CA ASP A 516 21.54 -14.40 24.15
C ASP A 516 23.02 -14.15 23.76
N LYS A 517 23.27 -13.16 22.89
CA LYS A 517 24.60 -12.82 22.35
C LYS A 517 25.49 -12.06 23.34
N LYS A 518 24.94 -11.56 24.45
CA LYS A 518 25.66 -10.88 25.56
C LYS A 518 26.61 -9.75 25.10
N PHE A 519 26.19 -8.97 24.10
CA PHE A 519 26.98 -7.87 23.56
C PHE A 519 27.28 -6.78 24.63
N VAL A 520 28.56 -6.45 24.80
CA VAL A 520 29.04 -5.41 25.74
C VAL A 520 28.47 -4.04 25.38
N GLY A 521 28.36 -3.73 24.08
CA GLY A 521 27.73 -2.49 23.60
C GLY A 521 26.26 -2.39 23.99
N ALA A 522 25.53 -3.52 24.00
CA ALA A 522 24.11 -3.56 24.40
C ALA A 522 23.95 -3.34 25.92
N ALA A 523 24.86 -3.89 26.73
CA ALA A 523 24.91 -3.61 28.17
C ALA A 523 25.20 -2.13 28.47
N ARG A 524 26.17 -1.51 27.77
CA ARG A 524 26.45 -0.06 27.87
C ARG A 524 25.22 0.78 27.49
N LEU A 525 24.54 0.43 26.41
CA LEU A 525 23.36 1.15 25.93
C LEU A 525 22.18 1.07 26.91
N ARG A 526 22.01 -0.05 27.63
CA ARG A 526 21.06 -0.16 28.75
C ARG A 526 21.42 0.80 29.89
N ILE A 527 22.67 0.79 30.35
CA ILE A 527 23.13 1.68 31.44
C ILE A 527 22.87 3.16 31.12
N ILE A 528 23.13 3.60 29.88
CA ILE A 528 22.83 4.98 29.41
C ILE A 528 21.32 5.27 29.43
N SER A 529 20.50 4.27 29.07
CA SER A 529 19.04 4.38 29.15
C SER A 529 18.53 4.42 30.59
N ASP A 530 19.10 3.61 31.49
CA ASP A 530 18.72 3.56 32.91
C ASP A 530 19.11 4.85 33.64
N GLU A 531 20.28 5.44 33.31
CA GLU A 531 20.69 6.79 33.73
C GLU A 531 19.69 7.86 33.26
N PHE A 532 19.27 7.81 31.99
CA PHE A 532 18.28 8.74 31.43
C PHE A 532 16.92 8.64 32.14
N HIS A 533 16.39 7.42 32.37
CA HIS A 533 15.11 7.25 33.08
C HIS A 533 15.22 7.65 34.57
N SER A 534 16.36 7.40 35.22
CA SER A 534 16.57 7.72 36.64
C SER A 534 16.77 9.22 36.90
N THR A 535 17.40 9.94 35.98
CA THR A 535 17.68 11.38 36.10
C THR A 535 16.66 12.28 35.40
N ASN A 536 15.86 11.70 34.48
CA ASN A 536 15.03 12.40 33.51
C ASN A 536 15.83 13.44 32.67
N HIS A 537 17.12 13.19 32.45
CA HIS A 537 18.04 14.08 31.75
C HIS A 537 18.96 13.31 30.82
N VAL A 538 19.23 13.84 29.62
CA VAL A 538 20.20 13.22 28.69
C VAL A 538 21.56 13.89 28.82
N SER A 539 22.48 13.17 29.43
CA SER A 539 23.92 13.48 29.45
C SER A 539 24.42 13.77 28.03
N SER A 540 25.07 14.92 27.85
CA SER A 540 25.57 15.40 26.55
C SER A 540 26.92 16.12 26.71
N PHE A 541 27.71 16.17 25.64
CA PHE A 541 29.06 16.76 25.71
C PHE A 541 29.06 18.22 26.13
N SER A 542 29.97 18.56 27.05
CA SER A 542 30.22 19.94 27.50
C SER A 542 30.41 20.88 26.32
N GLU A 543 29.59 21.93 26.24
CA GLU A 543 29.66 22.90 25.15
C GLU A 543 30.97 23.68 25.13
N MET A 544 31.29 24.23 23.95
CA MET A 544 32.58 24.87 23.72
C MET A 544 32.75 26.15 24.56
N LYS A 545 33.92 26.32 25.16
CA LYS A 545 34.29 27.56 25.87
C LYS A 545 34.43 28.69 24.84
N ALA A 546 34.08 29.92 25.22
CA ALA A 546 34.24 31.10 24.37
C ALA A 546 35.71 31.24 23.88
#